data_AF-A0ABD1DLW3-F1
#
_entry.id   AF-A0ABD1DLW3-F1
#
_cell.length_a   1.000
_cell.length_b   1.000
_cell.length_c   1.000
_cell.angle_alpha   90.00
_cell.angle_beta   90.00
_cell.angle_gamma   90.00
#
_symmetry.space_group_name_H-M   'P 1'
#
loop_
_entity.id
_entity.type
_entity.pdbx_description
1 polymer ?
#
loop_
_entity_poly.entity_id
_entity_poly.type
_entity_poly.pdbx_seq_one_letter_code
_entity_poly.pdbx_strand_id
1 'polypeptide(L)'
;MSSLSKRYPRFVTVPSGNPLDKETFLKYVGVAFYYVGRSLTTVFNVVLTYLLLGQKTSGQAVGCCLLIVAGFWIGVDQESLTDSFSLIGTIFGVLGSLSLSLYSIYTKRTLQHVNQEVWLLSYYNNVYSAVIFIPLMLINGELSVVLNYKNLGEPWFWAVMTVGGFCGFAIGYVTALQIKVTSPLTHNISGTAKACAQTVIATSWYNEAKSLLWWTSNVVVLVGSALYTRVKQLEMDQRHREQLNNQKV
;
A
#
# COMPACT_ATOMS: atom_id res chain seq x y z
N MET A 1 32.18 -14.58 6.05
CA MET A 1 31.79 -15.01 7.42
C MET A 1 32.38 -14.04 8.42
N SER A 2 31.57 -13.19 9.05
CA SER A 2 32.03 -12.18 10.01
C SER A 2 32.20 -12.76 11.42
N SER A 3 33.29 -12.38 12.10
CA SER A 3 33.75 -12.84 13.43
C SER A 3 32.67 -12.78 14.52
N LEU A 4 31.64 -11.93 14.36
CA LEU A 4 30.54 -11.75 15.31
C LEU A 4 29.60 -12.96 15.42
N SER A 5 29.49 -13.78 14.36
CA SER A 5 28.64 -14.99 14.35
C SER A 5 29.12 -16.10 15.28
N LYS A 6 30.42 -16.14 15.61
CA LYS A 6 30.99 -17.17 16.49
C LYS A 6 30.68 -16.98 17.97
N ARG A 7 30.28 -15.77 18.39
CA ARG A 7 30.26 -15.40 19.82
C ARG A 7 28.89 -15.47 20.49
N TYR A 8 27.78 -15.44 19.73
CA TYR A 8 26.41 -15.49 20.28
C TYR A 8 25.44 -16.30 19.41
N PRO A 9 25.52 -17.65 19.42
CA PRO A 9 24.70 -18.50 18.56
C PRO A 9 23.21 -18.55 18.94
N ARG A 10 22.81 -17.96 20.08
CA ARG A 10 21.45 -18.08 20.64
C ARG A 10 20.53 -16.86 20.41
N PHE A 11 21.05 -15.75 19.88
CA PHE A 11 20.28 -14.50 19.72
C PHE A 11 20.38 -13.84 18.35
N VAL A 12 21.32 -14.24 17.49
CA VAL A 12 21.49 -13.63 16.17
C VAL A 12 21.80 -14.70 15.14
N THR A 13 20.76 -15.25 14.52
CA THR A 13 20.86 -15.96 13.24
C THR A 13 20.85 -14.93 12.12
N VAL A 14 22.03 -14.41 11.75
CA VAL A 14 22.16 -13.60 10.51
C VAL A 14 22.09 -14.57 9.33
N PRO A 15 21.09 -14.46 8.43
CA PRO A 15 21.04 -15.29 7.24
C PRO A 15 22.18 -14.92 6.29
N SER A 16 22.73 -15.91 5.60
CA SER A 16 23.63 -15.70 4.47
C SER A 16 22.82 -15.19 3.27
N GLY A 17 22.79 -13.88 3.06
CA GLY A 17 22.15 -13.22 1.93
C GLY A 17 22.15 -11.70 2.08
N ASN A 18 22.13 -10.97 0.97
CA ASN A 18 22.05 -9.52 0.97
C ASN A 18 20.73 -9.09 1.65
N PRO A 19 20.74 -8.22 2.68
CA PRO A 19 19.52 -7.82 3.40
C PRO A 19 18.50 -7.02 2.55
N LEU A 20 18.82 -6.75 1.28
CA LEU A 20 17.99 -6.00 0.33
C LEU A 20 17.31 -6.88 -0.74
N ASP A 21 17.58 -8.19 -0.77
CA ASP A 21 16.97 -9.08 -1.77
C ASP A 21 15.50 -9.38 -1.43
N LYS A 22 14.60 -9.06 -2.37
CA LYS A 22 13.16 -9.38 -2.37
C LYS A 22 12.85 -10.84 -2.03
N GLU A 23 13.75 -11.75 -2.37
CA GLU A 23 13.58 -13.19 -2.10
C GLU A 23 13.65 -13.53 -0.61
N THR A 24 14.52 -12.86 0.18
CA THR A 24 14.54 -13.04 1.64
C THR A 24 13.29 -12.43 2.28
N PHE A 25 12.78 -11.34 1.71
CA PHE A 25 11.56 -10.68 2.17
C PHE A 25 10.33 -11.58 1.98
N LEU A 26 10.18 -12.24 0.83
CA LEU A 26 9.08 -13.18 0.56
C LEU A 26 9.22 -14.52 1.30
N LYS A 27 10.44 -14.96 1.63
CA LYS A 27 10.67 -16.25 2.33
C LYS A 27 10.36 -16.21 3.83
N TYR A 28 10.47 -15.04 4.47
CA TYR A 28 10.22 -14.83 5.90
C TYR A 28 8.89 -14.12 6.19
N VAL A 29 8.26 -13.51 5.19
CA VAL A 29 6.93 -12.92 5.29
C VAL A 29 5.91 -13.97 4.86
N GLY A 30 5.49 -14.82 5.79
CA GLY A 30 4.30 -15.65 5.60
C GLY A 30 3.09 -14.80 5.19
N VAL A 31 2.11 -15.42 4.51
CA VAL A 31 0.86 -14.77 4.04
C VAL A 31 0.13 -14.04 5.18
N ALA A 32 0.31 -14.48 6.43
CA ALA A 32 -0.18 -13.82 7.66
C ALA A 32 0.50 -12.47 7.95
N PHE A 33 1.80 -12.29 7.69
CA PHE A 33 2.50 -11.01 7.91
C PHE A 33 2.07 -9.92 6.92
N TYR A 34 1.73 -10.32 5.68
CA TYR A 34 1.10 -9.41 4.73
C TYR A 34 -0.27 -8.94 5.22
N TYR A 35 -0.95 -9.73 6.07
CA TYR A 35 -2.20 -9.35 6.72
C TYR A 35 -2.02 -8.30 7.81
N VAL A 36 -1.09 -8.52 8.75
CA VAL A 36 -0.77 -7.57 9.85
C VAL A 36 -0.29 -6.21 9.30
N GLY A 37 0.67 -6.22 8.38
CA GLY A 37 1.25 -4.97 7.84
C GLY A 37 0.23 -4.15 7.03
N ARG A 38 -0.66 -4.83 6.30
CA ARG A 38 -1.67 -4.22 5.43
C ARG A 38 -2.87 -3.66 6.18
N SER A 39 -3.20 -4.23 7.33
CA SER A 39 -4.33 -3.79 8.14
C SER A 39 -3.96 -2.61 9.06
N LEU A 40 -2.73 -2.58 9.57
CA LEU A 40 -2.16 -1.42 10.27
C LEU A 40 -1.98 -0.20 9.35
N THR A 41 -1.82 -0.44 8.04
CA THR A 41 -1.73 0.60 7.02
C THR A 41 -2.94 1.51 7.01
N THR A 42 -4.14 0.96 7.15
CA THR A 42 -5.40 1.73 7.13
C THR A 42 -5.50 2.70 8.30
N VAL A 43 -5.14 2.23 9.51
CA VAL A 43 -5.24 3.01 10.74
C VAL A 43 -4.30 4.21 10.70
N PHE A 44 -3.04 3.97 10.33
CA PHE A 44 -2.08 5.07 10.18
C PHE A 44 -2.42 5.96 9.00
N ASN A 45 -2.92 5.44 7.88
CA ASN A 45 -3.28 6.26 6.73
C ASN A 45 -4.45 7.20 7.06
N VAL A 46 -5.44 6.76 7.83
CA VAL A 46 -6.52 7.62 8.35
C VAL A 46 -5.99 8.68 9.32
N VAL A 47 -5.15 8.28 10.29
CA VAL A 47 -4.57 9.20 11.30
C VAL A 47 -3.63 10.22 10.65
N LEU A 48 -2.77 9.78 9.73
CA LEU A 48 -1.86 10.62 8.97
C LEU A 48 -2.59 11.48 7.95
N THR A 49 -3.68 11.03 7.34
CA THR A 49 -4.47 11.91 6.47
C THR A 49 -5.19 12.98 7.30
N TYR A 50 -5.63 12.67 8.51
CA TYR A 50 -6.16 13.68 9.43
C TYR A 50 -5.08 14.70 9.86
N LEU A 51 -3.88 14.23 10.20
CA LEU A 51 -2.75 15.07 10.65
C LEU A 51 -2.06 15.87 9.52
N LEU A 52 -1.79 15.27 8.36
CA LEU A 52 -1.06 15.89 7.24
C LEU A 52 -1.96 16.75 6.34
N LEU A 53 -3.25 16.37 6.17
CA LEU A 53 -4.14 17.06 5.24
C LEU A 53 -4.97 18.16 5.88
N GLY A 54 -5.07 18.21 7.22
CA GLY A 54 -5.75 19.27 7.96
C GLY A 54 -7.23 19.49 7.57
N GLN A 55 -7.84 18.58 6.81
CA GLN A 55 -9.23 18.69 6.42
C GLN A 55 -10.09 18.33 7.62
N LYS A 56 -10.92 19.28 8.09
CA LYS A 56 -11.97 19.02 9.07
C LYS A 56 -12.82 17.84 8.57
N THR A 57 -12.64 16.69 9.19
CA THR A 57 -13.47 15.51 8.97
C THR A 57 -14.78 15.68 9.74
N SER A 58 -15.90 15.35 9.10
CA SER A 58 -17.18 15.28 9.82
C SER A 58 -17.09 14.24 10.93
N GLY A 59 -17.84 14.44 12.02
CA GLY A 59 -17.96 13.44 13.08
C GLY A 59 -18.41 12.07 12.56
N GLN A 60 -19.18 12.04 11.46
CA GLN A 60 -19.58 10.80 10.78
C GLN A 60 -18.40 10.06 10.16
N ALA A 61 -17.44 10.79 9.58
CA ALA A 61 -16.22 10.21 9.02
C ALA A 61 -15.30 9.66 10.12
N VAL A 62 -15.23 10.34 11.28
CA VAL A 62 -14.49 9.86 12.46
C VAL A 62 -15.10 8.58 13.02
N GLY A 63 -16.44 8.49 13.10
CA GLY A 63 -17.13 7.26 13.52
C GLY A 63 -16.81 6.05 12.62
N CYS A 64 -16.79 6.24 11.30
CA CYS A 64 -16.39 5.18 10.36
C CYS A 64 -14.92 4.76 10.56
N CYS A 65 -14.04 5.71 10.88
CA CYS A 65 -12.63 5.41 11.18
C CYS A 65 -12.48 4.57 12.46
N LEU A 66 -13.22 4.92 13.52
CA LEU A 66 -13.23 4.13 14.76
C LEU A 66 -13.74 2.70 14.51
N LEU A 67 -14.75 2.53 13.66
CA LEU A 67 -15.26 1.22 13.27
C LEU A 67 -14.20 0.39 12.54
N ILE A 68 -13.43 1.00 11.63
CA ILE A 68 -12.29 0.33 10.96
C ILE A 68 -11.21 -0.09 11.97
N VAL A 69 -10.87 0.79 12.93
CA VAL A 69 -9.90 0.50 14.00
C VAL A 69 -10.38 -0.65 14.89
N ALA A 70 -11.67 -0.68 15.25
CA ALA A 70 -12.25 -1.76 16.05
C ALA A 70 -12.25 -3.10 15.30
N GLY A 71 -12.63 -3.11 14.02
CA GLY A 71 -12.56 -4.30 13.16
C GLY A 71 -11.13 -4.85 13.07
N PHE A 72 -10.14 -3.96 12.98
CA PHE A 72 -8.72 -4.33 12.98
C PHE A 72 -8.25 -4.91 14.32
N TRP A 73 -8.63 -4.30 15.45
CA TRP A 73 -8.26 -4.79 16.78
C TRP A 73 -8.69 -6.25 16.96
N ILE A 74 -9.90 -6.59 16.51
CA ILE A 74 -10.45 -7.96 16.53
C ILE A 74 -9.60 -8.92 15.67
N GLY A 75 -9.06 -8.44 14.54
CA GLY A 75 -8.22 -9.25 13.66
C GLY A 75 -6.82 -9.51 14.23
N VAL A 76 -6.21 -8.50 14.86
CA VAL A 76 -4.85 -8.60 15.44
C VAL A 76 -4.81 -9.49 16.67
N ASP A 77 -5.83 -9.45 17.52
CA ASP A 77 -5.90 -10.27 18.72
C ASP A 77 -5.78 -11.77 18.40
N GLN A 78 -6.34 -12.21 17.27
CA GLN A 78 -6.21 -13.60 16.80
C GLN A 78 -4.84 -13.98 16.25
N GLU A 79 -4.18 -13.09 15.51
CA GLU A 79 -2.84 -13.38 14.98
C GLU A 79 -1.77 -13.29 16.08
N SER A 80 -1.99 -12.45 17.10
CA SER A 80 -1.12 -12.34 18.28
C SER A 80 -1.09 -13.64 19.10
N LEU A 81 -2.14 -14.46 19.02
CA LEU A 81 -2.20 -15.79 19.64
C LEU A 81 -1.46 -16.88 18.82
N THR A 82 -1.01 -16.59 17.59
CA THR A 82 -0.40 -17.57 16.67
C THR A 82 1.14 -17.43 16.56
N ASP A 83 1.82 -16.81 17.55
CA ASP A 83 3.29 -16.63 17.62
C ASP A 83 3.96 -15.98 16.38
N SER A 84 3.17 -15.44 15.46
CA SER A 84 3.61 -14.92 14.16
C SER A 84 3.62 -13.38 14.14
N PHE A 85 3.84 -12.74 15.28
CA PHE A 85 3.91 -11.28 15.37
C PHE A 85 5.36 -10.77 15.15
N SER A 86 5.58 -9.96 14.12
CA SER A 86 6.90 -9.38 13.80
C SER A 86 6.83 -7.87 13.89
N LEU A 87 7.44 -7.34 14.94
CA LEU A 87 7.55 -5.91 15.19
C LEU A 87 8.25 -5.17 14.03
N ILE A 88 9.19 -5.82 13.35
CA ILE A 88 9.87 -5.29 12.17
C ILE A 88 8.88 -5.12 11.00
N GLY A 89 8.05 -6.14 10.74
CA GLY A 89 7.00 -6.06 9.71
C GLY A 89 5.97 -4.97 10.00
N THR A 90 5.60 -4.80 11.27
CA THR A 90 4.74 -3.71 11.73
C THR A 90 5.35 -2.34 11.41
N ILE A 91 6.63 -2.10 11.73
CA ILE A 91 7.31 -0.82 11.43
C ILE A 91 7.38 -0.54 9.92
N PHE A 92 7.78 -1.53 9.12
CA PHE A 92 7.80 -1.37 7.66
C PHE A 92 6.41 -1.14 7.08
N GLY A 93 5.38 -1.76 7.65
CA GLY A 93 3.98 -1.49 7.32
C GLY A 93 3.62 -0.02 7.56
N VAL A 94 3.96 0.53 8.73
CA VAL A 94 3.71 1.95 9.04
C VAL A 94 4.46 2.87 8.08
N LEU A 95 5.74 2.62 7.82
CA LEU A 95 6.54 3.44 6.91
C LEU A 95 6.04 3.38 5.45
N GLY A 96 5.61 2.20 4.99
CA GLY A 96 5.01 2.02 3.67
C GLY A 96 3.70 2.80 3.55
N SER A 97 2.88 2.80 4.60
CA SER A 97 1.63 3.55 4.69
C SER A 97 1.84 5.05 4.62
N LEU A 98 2.82 5.54 5.38
CA LEU A 98 3.24 6.93 5.38
C LEU A 98 3.67 7.34 3.96
N SER A 99 4.56 6.55 3.35
CA SER A 99 5.08 6.82 2.01
C SER A 99 3.97 6.83 0.95
N LEU A 100 3.01 5.90 1.02
CA LEU A 100 1.85 5.85 0.13
C LEU A 100 0.94 7.07 0.28
N SER A 101 0.67 7.47 1.54
CA SER A 101 -0.14 8.65 1.82
C SER A 101 0.53 9.94 1.32
N LEU A 102 1.84 10.09 1.53
CA LEU A 102 2.60 11.21 1.01
C LEU A 102 2.58 11.22 -0.52
N TYR A 103 2.81 10.06 -1.15
CA TYR A 103 2.75 9.92 -2.60
C TYR A 103 1.40 10.39 -3.17
N SER A 104 0.27 9.98 -2.60
CA SER A 104 -1.05 10.37 -3.12
C SER A 104 -1.34 11.87 -2.92
N ILE A 105 -0.87 12.47 -1.83
CA ILE A 105 -0.98 13.92 -1.57
C ILE A 105 -0.12 14.72 -2.56
N TYR A 106 1.15 14.34 -2.72
CA TYR A 106 2.05 15.00 -3.67
C TYR A 106 1.57 14.84 -5.11
N THR A 107 1.06 13.67 -5.48
CA THR A 107 0.44 13.44 -6.79
C THR A 107 -0.68 14.44 -7.05
N LYS A 108 -1.60 14.64 -6.09
CA LYS A 108 -2.71 15.62 -6.24
C LYS A 108 -2.20 17.07 -6.32
N ARG A 109 -1.16 17.44 -5.57
CA ARG A 109 -0.55 18.78 -5.61
C ARG A 109 0.17 19.04 -6.92
N THR A 110 1.01 18.11 -7.38
CA THR A 110 1.75 18.23 -8.64
C THR A 110 0.79 18.25 -9.83
N LEU A 111 -0.32 17.52 -9.75
CA LEU A 111 -1.36 17.54 -10.80
C LEU A 111 -1.92 18.94 -11.07
N GLN A 112 -2.00 19.81 -10.05
CA GLN A 112 -2.39 21.22 -10.22
C GLN A 112 -1.35 22.03 -11.01
N HIS A 113 -0.07 21.65 -10.95
CA HIS A 113 1.02 22.35 -11.63
C HIS A 113 1.24 21.87 -13.07
N VAL A 114 0.72 20.70 -13.45
CA VAL A 114 0.83 20.14 -14.81
C VAL A 114 -0.48 20.27 -15.60
N ASN A 115 -1.25 21.35 -15.39
CA ASN A 115 -2.54 21.61 -16.06
C ASN A 115 -3.56 20.45 -15.94
N GLN A 116 -3.52 19.67 -14.87
CA GLN A 116 -4.35 18.47 -14.69
C GLN A 116 -4.12 17.36 -15.73
N GLU A 117 -3.03 17.40 -16.49
CA GLU A 117 -2.70 16.38 -17.49
C GLU A 117 -2.06 15.15 -16.84
N VAL A 118 -2.85 14.07 -16.73
CA VAL A 118 -2.42 12.80 -16.10
C VAL A 118 -1.32 12.15 -16.93
N TRP A 119 -1.39 12.24 -18.27
CA TRP A 119 -0.39 11.70 -19.17
C TRP A 119 0.99 12.31 -18.95
N LEU A 120 1.04 13.63 -18.81
CA LEU A 120 2.27 14.37 -18.57
C LEU A 120 2.85 14.02 -17.19
N LEU A 121 1.99 13.92 -16.17
CA LEU A 121 2.40 13.49 -14.83
C LEU A 121 2.99 12.07 -14.84
N SER A 122 2.33 11.12 -15.49
CA SER A 122 2.82 9.74 -15.61
C SER A 122 4.12 9.67 -16.41
N TYR A 123 4.28 10.48 -17.46
CA TYR A 123 5.54 10.56 -18.21
C TYR A 123 6.69 11.01 -17.32
N TYR A 124 6.55 12.15 -16.62
CA TYR A 124 7.59 12.64 -15.70
C TYR A 124 7.90 11.61 -14.61
N ASN A 125 6.87 11.05 -13.98
CA ASN A 125 7.05 10.07 -12.91
C ASN A 125 7.84 8.84 -13.39
N ASN A 126 7.55 8.30 -14.57
CA ASN A 126 8.27 7.14 -15.12
C ASN A 126 9.70 7.48 -15.54
N VAL A 127 9.94 8.66 -16.14
CA VAL A 127 11.30 9.10 -16.50
C VAL A 127 12.16 9.30 -15.25
N TYR A 128 11.66 10.01 -14.24
CA TYR A 128 12.38 10.18 -12.98
C TYR A 128 12.62 8.83 -12.28
N SER A 129 11.62 7.93 -12.29
CA SER A 129 11.78 6.58 -11.75
C SER A 129 12.90 5.83 -12.46
N ALA A 130 12.93 5.82 -13.80
CA ALA A 130 13.98 5.16 -14.56
C ALA A 130 15.38 5.69 -14.23
N VAL A 131 15.53 7.02 -14.12
CA VAL A 131 16.80 7.65 -13.75
C VAL A 131 17.22 7.31 -12.33
N ILE A 132 16.30 7.28 -11.36
CA ILE A 132 16.59 6.97 -9.95
C ILE A 132 16.86 5.46 -9.74
N PHE A 133 16.22 4.58 -10.52
CA PHE A 133 16.42 3.14 -10.40
C PHE A 133 17.82 2.69 -10.85
N ILE A 134 18.45 3.37 -11.81
CA ILE A 134 19.80 3.03 -12.28
C ILE A 134 20.87 3.09 -11.16
N PRO A 135 21.07 4.20 -10.44
CA PRO A 135 22.03 4.25 -9.34
C PRO A 135 21.64 3.35 -8.18
N LEU A 136 20.34 3.15 -7.94
CA LEU A 136 19.87 2.25 -6.90
C LEU A 136 20.25 0.79 -7.19
N MET A 137 20.10 0.34 -8.45
CA MET A 137 20.55 -0.99 -8.89
C MET A 137 22.07 -1.18 -8.73
N LEU A 138 22.86 -0.14 -8.97
CA LEU A 138 24.32 -0.18 -8.77
C LEU A 138 24.69 -0.31 -7.29
N ILE A 139 24.07 0.48 -6.42
CA ILE A 139 24.34 0.47 -4.97
C ILE A 139 23.94 -0.87 -4.34
N ASN A 140 22.84 -1.48 -4.79
CA ASN A 140 22.36 -2.76 -4.28
C ASN A 140 23.12 -3.98 -4.81
N GLY A 141 24.01 -3.80 -5.80
CA GLY A 141 24.75 -4.90 -6.42
C GLY A 141 23.93 -5.78 -7.37
N GLU A 142 22.73 -5.36 -7.75
CA GLU A 142 21.81 -6.13 -8.60
C GLU A 142 22.28 -6.22 -10.06
N LEU A 143 23.18 -5.31 -10.49
CA LEU A 143 23.70 -5.32 -11.87
C LEU A 143 24.39 -6.64 -12.23
N SER A 144 25.17 -7.21 -11.29
CA SER A 144 25.84 -8.49 -11.52
C SER A 144 24.85 -9.66 -11.61
N VAL A 145 23.74 -9.59 -10.88
CA VAL A 145 22.68 -10.61 -10.91
C VAL A 145 21.95 -10.57 -12.26
N VAL A 146 21.64 -9.37 -12.76
CA VAL A 146 20.97 -9.19 -14.06
C VAL A 146 21.84 -9.68 -15.22
N LEU A 147 23.13 -9.33 -15.24
CA LEU A 147 24.04 -9.72 -16.32
C LEU A 147 24.32 -11.22 -16.35
N ASN A 148 24.33 -11.89 -15.19
CA ASN A 148 24.53 -13.33 -15.09
C ASN A 148 23.23 -14.14 -15.24
N TYR A 149 22.09 -13.48 -15.48
CA TYR A 149 20.82 -14.17 -15.66
C TYR A 149 20.78 -14.91 -17.01
N LYS A 150 20.77 -16.24 -16.94
CA LYS A 150 20.89 -17.14 -18.10
C LYS A 150 19.83 -16.92 -19.18
N ASN A 151 18.63 -16.47 -18.81
CA ASN A 151 17.49 -16.32 -19.71
C ASN A 151 17.25 -14.86 -20.14
N LEU A 152 18.21 -13.96 -19.90
CA LEU A 152 18.06 -12.53 -20.24
C LEU A 152 17.84 -12.30 -21.75
N GLY A 153 18.40 -13.18 -22.59
CA GLY A 153 18.25 -13.14 -24.05
C GLY A 153 17.01 -13.87 -24.59
N GLU A 154 16.24 -14.56 -23.75
CA GLU A 154 15.08 -15.33 -24.24
C GLU A 154 13.91 -14.41 -24.62
N PRO A 155 13.24 -14.65 -25.77
CA PRO A 155 12.06 -13.88 -26.16
C PRO A 155 10.91 -13.96 -25.15
N TRP A 156 10.75 -15.10 -24.48
CA TRP A 156 9.75 -15.29 -23.42
C TRP A 156 9.96 -14.33 -22.25
N PHE A 157 11.22 -14.15 -21.81
CA PHE A 157 11.56 -13.23 -20.74
C PHE A 157 11.12 -11.81 -21.09
N TRP A 158 11.47 -11.34 -22.28
CA TRP A 158 11.06 -10.01 -22.75
C TRP A 158 9.55 -9.88 -22.93
N ALA A 159 8.85 -10.93 -23.40
CA ALA A 159 7.39 -10.91 -23.48
C ALA A 159 6.74 -10.69 -22.11
N VAL A 160 7.18 -11.43 -21.08
CA VAL A 160 6.68 -11.26 -19.71
C VAL A 160 7.06 -9.89 -19.15
N MET A 161 8.27 -9.41 -19.41
CA MET A 161 8.72 -8.08 -18.98
C MET A 161 7.91 -6.95 -19.63
N THR A 162 7.61 -7.05 -20.93
CA THR A 162 6.80 -6.06 -21.65
C THR A 162 5.35 -6.07 -21.14
N VAL A 163 4.75 -7.24 -20.95
CA VAL A 163 3.39 -7.34 -20.40
C VAL A 163 3.34 -6.80 -18.97
N GLY A 164 4.32 -7.17 -18.14
CA GLY A 164 4.45 -6.65 -16.77
C GLY A 164 4.64 -5.13 -16.73
N GLY A 165 5.49 -4.60 -17.62
CA GLY A 165 5.72 -3.16 -17.77
C GLY A 165 4.46 -2.41 -18.21
N PHE A 166 3.71 -2.96 -19.17
CA PHE A 166 2.43 -2.39 -19.61
C PHE A 166 1.40 -2.38 -18.48
N CYS A 167 1.25 -3.49 -17.75
CA CYS A 167 0.36 -3.56 -16.59
C CYS A 167 0.78 -2.58 -15.49
N GLY A 168 2.08 -2.46 -15.22
CA GLY A 168 2.62 -1.50 -14.25
C GLY A 168 2.33 -0.05 -14.64
N PHE A 169 2.55 0.29 -15.90
CA PHE A 169 2.19 1.60 -16.46
C PHE A 169 0.69 1.88 -16.33
N ALA A 170 -0.15 0.91 -16.70
CA ALA A 170 -1.60 1.03 -16.63
C ALA A 170 -2.09 1.26 -15.18
N ILE A 171 -1.55 0.51 -14.21
CA ILE A 171 -1.87 0.70 -12.78
C ILE A 171 -1.43 2.10 -12.31
N GLY A 172 -0.23 2.56 -12.70
CA GLY A 172 0.26 3.89 -12.37
C GLY A 172 -0.64 5.00 -12.94
N TYR A 173 -1.04 4.87 -14.20
CA TYR A 173 -1.96 5.80 -14.87
C TYR A 173 -3.33 5.83 -14.18
N VAL A 174 -3.96 4.66 -13.98
CA VAL A 174 -5.28 4.56 -13.33
C VAL A 174 -5.23 5.08 -11.89
N THR A 175 -4.12 4.87 -11.18
CA THR A 175 -3.91 5.41 -9.83
C THR A 175 -3.90 6.93 -9.83
N ALA A 176 -3.12 7.55 -10.74
CA ALA A 176 -3.09 9.00 -10.88
C ALA A 176 -4.46 9.57 -11.31
N LEU A 177 -5.16 8.88 -12.21
CA LEU A 177 -6.52 9.24 -12.62
C LEU A 177 -7.51 9.15 -11.45
N GLN A 178 -7.46 8.08 -10.65
CA GLN A 178 -8.31 7.91 -9.47
C GLN A 178 -8.07 9.05 -8.48
N ILE A 179 -6.82 9.42 -8.22
CA ILE A 179 -6.47 10.56 -7.36
C ILE A 179 -6.97 11.88 -7.96
N LYS A 180 -6.87 12.05 -9.29
CA LYS A 180 -7.39 13.23 -10.01
C LYS A 180 -8.89 13.40 -9.82
N VAL A 181 -9.68 12.37 -10.11
CA VAL A 181 -11.14 12.44 -10.08
C VAL A 181 -11.72 12.39 -8.67
N THR A 182 -10.97 11.84 -7.71
CA THR A 182 -11.40 11.76 -6.31
C THR A 182 -10.49 12.60 -5.39
N SER A 183 -10.13 12.07 -4.22
CA SER A 183 -9.21 12.67 -3.27
C SER A 183 -8.10 11.68 -2.91
N PRO A 184 -6.93 12.15 -2.47
CA PRO A 184 -5.87 11.28 -1.94
C PRO A 184 -6.38 10.30 -0.86
N LEU A 185 -7.29 10.77 -0.02
CA LEU A 185 -7.91 10.00 1.05
C LEU A 185 -8.81 8.88 0.50
N THR A 186 -9.65 9.19 -0.50
CA THR A 186 -10.50 8.19 -1.16
C THR A 186 -9.67 7.12 -1.86
N HIS A 187 -8.57 7.49 -2.53
CA HIS A 187 -7.66 6.54 -3.14
C HIS A 187 -7.04 5.59 -2.10
N ASN A 188 -6.56 6.13 -0.98
CA ASN A 188 -5.96 5.33 0.08
C ASN A 188 -6.95 4.31 0.68
N ILE A 189 -8.21 4.70 0.88
CA ILE A 189 -9.25 3.81 1.41
C ILE A 189 -9.72 2.78 0.38
N SER A 190 -9.83 3.17 -0.89
CA SER A 190 -10.05 2.22 -1.99
C SER A 190 -8.91 1.21 -2.10
N GLY A 191 -7.67 1.64 -1.84
CA GLY A 191 -6.50 0.78 -1.71
C GLY A 191 -6.69 -0.28 -0.62
N THR A 192 -7.14 0.13 0.58
CA THR A 192 -7.47 -0.78 1.69
C THR A 192 -8.62 -1.74 1.38
N ALA A 193 -9.63 -1.32 0.63
CA ALA A 193 -10.72 -2.20 0.23
C ALA A 193 -10.23 -3.25 -0.81
N LYS A 194 -9.46 -2.82 -1.81
CA LYS A 194 -8.87 -3.68 -2.85
C LYS A 194 -7.99 -4.78 -2.26
N ALA A 195 -6.95 -4.39 -1.52
CA ALA A 195 -6.99 -4.70 -0.10
C ALA A 195 -7.48 -6.06 0.42
N CYS A 196 -8.37 -5.91 1.40
CA CYS A 196 -9.17 -6.95 2.01
C CYS A 196 -9.83 -7.87 0.98
N ALA A 197 -10.39 -7.34 -0.11
CA ALA A 197 -11.03 -8.16 -1.15
C ALA A 197 -10.05 -9.16 -1.77
N GLN A 198 -8.84 -8.72 -2.13
CA GLN A 198 -7.79 -9.59 -2.67
C GLN A 198 -7.46 -10.74 -1.72
N THR A 199 -7.48 -10.51 -0.40
CA THR A 199 -7.15 -11.59 0.51
C THR A 199 -8.31 -12.50 0.82
N VAL A 200 -9.55 -12.00 0.91
CA VAL A 200 -10.72 -12.89 0.97
C VAL A 200 -10.72 -13.85 -0.23
N ILE A 201 -10.43 -13.33 -1.42
CA ILE A 201 -10.29 -14.14 -2.64
C ILE A 201 -9.13 -15.14 -2.51
N ALA A 202 -7.95 -14.68 -2.06
CA ALA A 202 -6.79 -15.56 -1.90
C ALA A 202 -7.05 -16.69 -0.89
N THR A 203 -7.61 -16.39 0.28
CA THR A 203 -7.95 -17.38 1.31
C THR A 203 -8.94 -18.42 0.78
N SER A 204 -9.94 -17.98 0.01
CA SER A 204 -10.90 -18.89 -0.64
C SER A 204 -10.24 -19.75 -1.73
N TRP A 205 -9.31 -19.20 -2.50
CA TRP A 205 -8.64 -19.92 -3.59
C TRP A 205 -7.64 -20.95 -3.06
N TYR A 206 -6.87 -20.59 -2.03
CA TYR A 206 -5.85 -21.46 -1.43
C TYR A 206 -6.40 -22.41 -0.35
N ASN A 207 -7.73 -22.42 -0.10
CA ASN A 207 -8.39 -23.24 0.92
C ASN A 207 -7.72 -23.13 2.31
N GLU A 208 -7.26 -21.93 2.67
CA GLU A 208 -6.71 -21.71 4.01
C GLU A 208 -7.84 -21.60 5.04
N ALA A 209 -7.86 -22.51 6.01
CA ALA A 209 -8.80 -22.42 7.13
C ALA A 209 -8.46 -21.22 8.01
N LYS A 210 -9.37 -20.25 8.08
CA LYS A 210 -9.30 -19.10 9.00
C LYS A 210 -10.45 -19.16 9.99
N SER A 211 -10.18 -18.62 11.17
CA SER A 211 -11.12 -18.48 12.27
C SER A 211 -12.28 -17.53 11.94
N LEU A 212 -13.42 -17.70 12.61
CA LEU A 212 -14.60 -16.85 12.42
C LEU A 212 -14.33 -15.37 12.76
N LEU A 213 -13.52 -15.05 13.78
CA LEU A 213 -13.21 -13.64 14.06
C LEU A 213 -12.35 -12.96 12.97
N TRP A 214 -11.53 -13.73 12.24
CA TRP A 214 -10.79 -13.20 11.10
C TRP A 214 -11.75 -12.79 9.97
N TRP A 215 -12.80 -13.59 9.74
CA TRP A 215 -13.86 -13.26 8.79
C TRP A 215 -14.66 -12.03 9.23
N THR A 216 -15.06 -11.94 10.51
CA THR A 216 -15.79 -10.78 11.00
C THR A 216 -14.96 -9.50 10.95
N SER A 217 -13.66 -9.58 11.27
CA SER A 217 -12.72 -8.45 11.13
C SER A 217 -12.70 -7.91 9.70
N ASN A 218 -12.54 -8.79 8.70
CA ASN A 218 -12.53 -8.39 7.29
C ASN A 218 -13.84 -7.75 6.84
N VAL A 219 -14.99 -8.31 7.25
CA VAL A 219 -16.31 -7.76 6.94
C VAL A 219 -16.47 -6.37 7.56
N VAL A 220 -16.10 -6.20 8.83
CA VAL A 220 -16.19 -4.91 9.53
C VAL A 220 -15.32 -3.86 8.85
N VAL A 221 -14.08 -4.20 8.46
CA VAL A 221 -13.17 -3.26 7.77
C VAL A 221 -13.69 -2.90 6.38
N LEU A 222 -14.22 -3.85 5.61
CA LEU A 222 -14.82 -3.60 4.30
C LEU A 222 -16.04 -2.69 4.40
N VAL A 223 -16.96 -2.99 5.34
CA VAL A 223 -18.16 -2.18 5.58
C VAL A 223 -17.78 -0.78 6.07
N GLY A 224 -16.83 -0.66 7.00
CA GLY A 224 -16.34 0.63 7.48
C GLY A 224 -15.72 1.48 6.36
N SER A 225 -14.95 0.86 5.47
CA SER A 225 -14.34 1.53 4.31
C SER A 225 -15.40 1.98 3.29
N ALA A 226 -16.42 1.16 3.05
CA ALA A 226 -17.53 1.50 2.17
C ALA A 226 -18.38 2.66 2.73
N LEU A 227 -18.74 2.60 4.01
CA LEU A 227 -19.48 3.65 4.70
C LEU A 227 -18.71 4.97 4.70
N TYR A 228 -17.41 4.92 5.01
CA TYR A 228 -16.55 6.10 4.98
C TYR A 228 -16.54 6.74 3.59
N THR A 229 -16.34 5.92 2.55
CA THR A 229 -16.31 6.41 1.16
C THR A 229 -17.63 7.07 0.81
N ARG A 230 -18.75 6.50 1.25
CA ARG A 230 -20.09 7.06 1.02
C ARG A 230 -20.29 8.40 1.74
N VAL A 231 -19.91 8.49 3.02
CA VAL A 231 -19.98 9.74 3.80
C VAL A 231 -19.15 10.84 3.12
N LYS A 232 -17.93 10.51 2.69
CA LYS A 232 -17.07 11.49 2.02
C LYS A 232 -17.59 11.91 0.64
N GLN A 233 -18.15 10.99 -0.12
CA GLN A 233 -18.81 11.32 -1.38
C GLN A 233 -19.94 12.34 -1.14
N LEU A 234 -20.77 12.11 -0.13
CA LEU A 234 -21.86 13.03 0.23
C LEU A 234 -21.35 14.40 0.69
N GLU A 235 -20.29 14.45 1.52
CA GLU A 235 -19.67 15.72 1.93
C GLU A 235 -19.10 16.51 0.74
N MET A 236 -18.47 15.82 -0.22
CA MET A 236 -17.94 16.45 -1.43
C MET A 236 -19.08 17.01 -2.31
N ASP A 237 -20.16 16.24 -2.47
CA ASP A 237 -21.34 16.67 -3.24
C ASP A 237 -22.08 17.84 -2.58
N GLN A 238 -22.10 17.91 -1.24
CA GLN A 238 -22.65 19.04 -0.50
C GLN A 238 -21.80 20.31 -0.69
N ARG A 239 -20.48 20.21 -0.51
CA ARG A 239 -19.57 21.36 -0.72
C ARG A 239 -19.61 21.88 -2.16
N HIS A 240 -19.71 20.99 -3.15
CA HIS A 240 -19.84 21.40 -4.54
C HIS A 240 -21.15 22.15 -4.81
N ARG A 241 -22.26 21.69 -4.22
CA ARG A 241 -23.56 22.39 -4.29
C ARG A 241 -23.55 23.74 -3.58
N GLU A 242 -22.91 23.85 -2.43
CA GLU A 242 -22.74 25.11 -1.71
C GLU A 242 -21.92 26.13 -2.52
N GLN A 243 -20.84 25.69 -3.16
CA GLN A 243 -20.05 26.54 -4.06
C GLN A 243 -20.86 27.03 -5.26
N LEU A 244 -21.65 26.15 -5.88
CA LEU A 244 -22.53 26.52 -7.00
C LEU A 244 -23.62 27.52 -6.57
N ASN A 245 -24.16 27.39 -5.36
CA ASN A 245 -25.14 28.34 -4.83
C ASN A 245 -24.49 29.69 -4.50
N ASN A 246 -23.28 29.70 -3.92
CA ASN A 246 -22.56 30.95 -3.63
C ASN A 246 -22.04 31.66 -4.89
N GLN A 247 -21.89 30.98 -6.02
CA GLN A 247 -21.56 31.60 -7.31
C GLN A 247 -22.77 32.22 -8.03
N LYS A 248 -23.99 31.88 -7.60
CA LYS A 248 -25.25 32.40 -8.16
C LYS A 248 -25.81 33.61 -7.40
N VAL A 249 -25.19 33.99 -6.28
CA VAL A 249 -25.49 35.18 -5.47
C VAL A 249 -24.45 36.24 -5.78
#